data_AF-A0A564YQH2-F1
#
_entry.id   AF-A0A564YQH2-F1
#
_cell.length_a   1.000
_cell.length_b   1.000
_cell.length_c   1.000
_cell.angle_alpha   90.00
_cell.angle_beta   90.00
_cell.angle_gamma   90.00
#
_symmetry.space_group_name_H-M   'P 1'
#
loop_
_entity.id
_entity.type
_entity.pdbx_description
1 polymer ?
#
loop_
_entity_poly.entity_id
_entity_poly.type
_entity_poly.pdbx_seq_one_letter_code
_entity_poly.pdbx_strand_id
1 'polypeptide(L)'
;MKEQEEKGQIQTFLNRPSGRQLFRIRGSDAFSLHLGVLGDPEGHIMLLHPTGSPRPAIWNIMMPNTLPERYRADFYFEVANMIQGFMACVFVATRRHGMEMPPEVIKFDPHFYQQLPSLAPAGSKFQMSTLIAATQYYTFTFSFYSK
;
A
#
# COMPACT_ATOMS: atom_id res chain seq x y z
N MET A 1 14.81 -10.16 -11.55
CA MET A 1 13.97 -10.21 -12.78
C MET A 1 12.50 -10.15 -12.41
N LYS A 2 12.07 -11.04 -11.50
CA LYS A 2 10.71 -11.07 -10.94
C LYS A 2 10.20 -9.71 -10.44
N GLU A 3 11.05 -8.91 -9.82
CA GLU A 3 10.65 -7.64 -9.19
C GLU A 3 10.45 -6.53 -10.22
N GLN A 4 11.21 -6.57 -11.31
CA GLN A 4 11.00 -5.70 -12.47
C GLN A 4 9.68 -6.04 -13.17
N GLU A 5 9.34 -7.34 -13.24
CA GLU A 5 8.07 -7.83 -13.78
C GLU A 5 6.89 -7.40 -12.89
N GLU A 6 6.99 -7.57 -11.57
CA GLU A 6 5.99 -7.12 -10.60
C GLU A 6 5.74 -5.61 -10.71
N LYS A 7 6.80 -4.82 -10.77
CA LYS A 7 6.70 -3.37 -11.02
C LYS A 7 6.02 -3.07 -12.36
N GLY A 8 6.37 -3.79 -13.42
CA GLY A 8 5.76 -3.63 -14.74
C GLY A 8 4.26 -3.92 -14.76
N GLN A 9 3.81 -4.94 -14.01
CA GLN A 9 2.39 -5.25 -13.83
C GLN A 9 1.65 -4.11 -13.11
N ILE A 10 2.24 -3.59 -12.03
CA ILE A 10 1.69 -2.46 -11.27
C ILE A 10 1.59 -1.21 -12.17
N GLN A 11 2.64 -0.88 -12.91
CA GLN A 11 2.65 0.25 -13.85
C GLN A 11 1.61 0.08 -14.97
N THR A 12 1.40 -1.15 -15.44
CA THR A 12 0.35 -1.45 -16.42
C THR A 12 -1.03 -1.14 -15.85
N PHE A 13 -1.32 -1.53 -14.60
CA PHE A 13 -2.56 -1.18 -13.92
C PHE A 13 -2.70 0.34 -13.72
N LEU A 14 -1.66 1.03 -13.27
CA LEU A 14 -1.69 2.47 -13.02
C LEU A 14 -1.96 3.31 -14.27
N ASN A 15 -1.72 2.75 -15.45
CA ASN A 15 -2.03 3.40 -16.73
C ASN A 15 -3.47 3.16 -17.22
N ARG A 16 -4.23 2.28 -16.56
CA ARG A 16 -5.66 2.03 -16.86
C ARG A 16 -6.56 3.08 -16.18
N PRO A 17 -7.80 3.26 -16.65
CA PRO A 17 -8.75 4.19 -16.04
C PRO A 17 -8.91 4.01 -14.52
N SER A 18 -9.12 2.76 -14.06
CA SER A 18 -9.26 2.41 -12.64
C SER A 18 -8.03 2.80 -11.80
N GLY A 19 -6.83 2.64 -12.37
CA GLY A 19 -5.58 3.03 -11.71
C GLY A 19 -5.41 4.56 -11.65
N ARG A 20 -5.69 5.26 -12.75
CA ARG A 20 -5.60 6.73 -12.84
C ARG A 20 -6.65 7.46 -12.00
N GLN A 21 -7.78 6.81 -11.72
CA GLN A 21 -8.81 7.34 -10.81
C GLN A 21 -8.34 7.34 -9.36
N LEU A 22 -7.55 6.34 -8.96
CA LEU A 22 -7.08 6.19 -7.58
C LEU A 22 -5.71 6.84 -7.33
N PHE A 23 -4.85 6.89 -8.35
CA PHE A 23 -3.46 7.25 -8.16
C PHE A 23 -2.94 8.17 -9.26
N ARG A 24 -2.01 9.05 -8.87
CA ARG A 24 -1.15 9.81 -9.77
C ARG A 24 0.29 9.38 -9.59
N ILE A 25 0.95 8.95 -10.65
CA ILE A 25 2.39 8.66 -10.63
C ILE A 25 3.15 9.97 -10.39
N ARG A 26 3.97 10.01 -9.34
CA ARG A 26 4.80 11.16 -8.95
C ARG A 26 6.27 10.98 -9.35
N GLY A 27 6.72 9.74 -9.39
CA GLY A 27 8.09 9.40 -9.75
C GLY A 27 8.24 7.90 -9.93
N SER A 28 9.15 7.50 -10.82
CA SER A 28 9.50 6.10 -11.05
C SER A 28 10.94 6.04 -11.55
N ASP A 29 11.78 5.28 -10.86
CA ASP A 29 13.15 4.99 -11.29
C ASP A 29 13.37 3.48 -11.42
N ALA A 30 14.60 2.97 -11.36
CA ALA A 30 14.84 1.52 -11.45
C ALA A 30 14.35 0.74 -10.22
N PHE A 31 14.32 1.37 -9.04
CA PHE A 31 14.18 0.72 -7.74
C PHE A 31 12.96 1.21 -6.95
N SER A 32 12.32 2.29 -7.41
CA SER A 32 11.24 2.94 -6.70
C SER A 32 10.04 3.23 -7.60
N LEU A 33 8.85 3.25 -7.00
CA LEU A 33 7.65 3.81 -7.60
C LEU A 33 6.93 4.66 -6.54
N HIS A 34 6.73 5.93 -6.85
CA HIS A 34 6.08 6.92 -5.99
C HIS A 34 4.73 7.30 -6.57
N LEU A 35 3.68 7.12 -5.78
CA LEU A 35 2.29 7.39 -6.16
C LEU A 35 1.67 8.38 -5.18
N GLY A 36 0.94 9.37 -5.69
CA GLY A 36 -0.03 10.12 -4.89
C GLY A 36 -1.37 9.40 -4.92
N VAL A 37 -1.99 9.20 -3.76
CA VAL A 37 -3.37 8.71 -3.64
C VAL A 37 -4.32 9.88 -3.90
N LEU A 38 -5.23 9.72 -4.84
CA LEU A 38 -6.22 10.71 -5.23
C LEU A 38 -7.47 10.54 -4.37
N GLY A 39 -7.92 11.63 -3.75
CA GLY A 39 -9.06 11.65 -2.83
C GLY A 39 -8.84 12.63 -1.69
N ASP A 40 -9.84 12.79 -0.83
CA ASP A 40 -9.72 13.52 0.43
C ASP A 40 -9.85 12.53 1.60
N PRO A 41 -8.83 12.38 2.47
CA PRO A 41 -7.52 13.06 2.42
C PRO A 41 -6.60 12.49 1.32
N GLU A 42 -5.80 13.36 0.69
CA GLU A 42 -4.74 12.93 -0.23
C GLU A 42 -3.64 12.19 0.55
N GLY A 43 -3.11 11.10 0.01
CA GLY A 43 -2.02 10.33 0.61
C GLY A 43 -0.90 10.04 -0.37
N HIS A 44 0.06 9.22 0.04
CA HIS A 44 1.08 8.71 -0.89
C HIS A 44 1.47 7.26 -0.62
N ILE A 45 1.84 6.58 -1.69
CA ILE A 45 2.42 5.24 -1.66
C ILE A 45 3.85 5.33 -2.16
N MET A 46 4.76 4.68 -1.46
CA MET A 46 6.14 4.49 -1.88
C MET A 46 6.44 3.00 -1.98
N LEU A 47 6.72 2.52 -3.17
CA LEU A 47 7.14 1.15 -3.40
C LEU A 47 8.65 1.12 -3.60
N LEU A 48 9.40 0.70 -2.59
CA LEU A 48 10.87 0.64 -2.66
C LEU A 48 11.34 -0.80 -2.73
N HIS A 49 12.07 -1.12 -3.80
CA HIS A 49 12.75 -2.39 -3.99
C HIS A 49 14.25 -2.15 -4.17
N PRO A 50 15.03 -2.18 -3.07
CA PRO A 50 16.46 -1.97 -3.12
C PRO A 50 17.15 -3.19 -3.74
N THR A 51 17.50 -3.18 -5.03
CA THR A 51 18.40 -4.21 -5.56
C THR A 51 19.82 -3.95 -5.07
N GLY A 52 20.46 -4.95 -4.46
CA GLY A 52 21.86 -4.87 -4.02
C GLY A 52 22.10 -4.07 -2.74
N SER A 53 21.05 -3.73 -1.99
CA SER A 53 21.14 -3.08 -0.68
C SER A 53 20.83 -4.09 0.44
N PRO A 54 21.46 -3.97 1.62
CA PRO A 54 21.15 -4.83 2.77
C PRO A 54 19.78 -4.50 3.41
N ARG A 55 19.09 -3.46 2.94
CA ARG A 55 17.78 -3.07 3.46
C ARG A 55 16.67 -3.88 2.79
N PRO A 56 15.66 -4.35 3.54
CA PRO A 56 14.54 -5.07 2.96
C PRO A 56 13.76 -4.17 2.00
N ALA A 57 13.04 -4.80 1.06
CA ALA A 57 12.02 -4.10 0.28
C ALA A 57 10.91 -3.61 1.20
N ILE A 58 10.48 -2.37 1.02
CA ILE A 58 9.45 -1.74 1.84
C ILE A 58 8.47 -1.01 0.94
N TRP A 59 7.19 -1.29 1.15
CA TRP A 59 6.06 -0.68 0.47
C TRP A 59 5.22 0.04 1.51
N ASN A 60 5.15 1.36 1.43
CA ASN A 60 4.48 2.18 2.42
C ASN A 60 3.25 2.83 1.82
N ILE A 61 2.18 2.93 2.60
CA ILE A 61 1.12 3.91 2.39
C ILE A 61 1.07 4.85 3.59
N MET A 62 1.15 6.15 3.33
CA MET A 62 0.95 7.20 4.32
C MET A 62 -0.32 7.97 3.98
N MET A 63 -1.22 8.06 4.95
CA MET A 63 -2.42 8.89 4.86
C MET A 63 -2.34 9.98 5.93
N PRO A 64 -2.20 11.26 5.54
CA PRO A 64 -2.26 12.37 6.46
C PRO A 64 -3.69 12.58 6.97
N ASN A 65 -3.79 13.28 8.10
CA ASN A 65 -5.08 13.62 8.70
C ASN A 65 -4.98 14.90 9.53
N THR A 66 -6.10 15.33 10.11
CA THR A 66 -6.23 16.61 10.81
C THR A 66 -5.39 16.71 12.09
N LEU A 67 -5.06 15.58 12.73
CA LEU A 67 -4.26 15.60 13.95
C LEU A 67 -2.77 15.86 13.65
N PRO A 68 -2.06 16.61 14.53
CA PRO A 68 -0.63 16.86 14.39
C PRO A 68 0.20 15.59 14.24
N GLU A 69 1.33 15.68 13.53
CA GLU A 69 2.20 14.55 13.21
C GLU A 69 2.70 13.76 14.43
N ARG A 70 2.78 14.40 15.61
CA ARG A 70 3.12 13.71 16.88
C ARG A 70 2.15 12.59 17.28
N TYR A 71 0.95 12.53 16.69
CA TYR A 71 -0.04 11.47 16.88
C TYR A 71 0.00 10.43 15.75
N ARG A 72 1.09 10.36 15.01
CA ARG A 72 1.27 9.38 13.93
C ARG A 72 1.29 7.96 14.48
N ALA A 73 0.53 7.08 13.83
CA ALA A 73 0.57 5.64 14.08
C ALA A 73 1.30 4.92 12.96
N ASP A 74 2.26 4.05 13.31
CA ASP A 74 3.02 3.26 12.36
C ASP A 74 2.77 1.76 12.59
N PHE A 75 2.47 1.03 11.51
CA PHE A 75 2.16 -0.41 11.56
C PHE A 75 3.00 -1.17 10.53
N TYR A 76 3.52 -2.34 10.93
CA TYR A 76 4.48 -3.10 10.14
C TYR A 76 3.93 -4.50 9.83
N PHE A 77 3.77 -4.82 8.56
CA PHE A 77 3.18 -6.05 8.08
C PHE A 77 4.15 -6.81 7.17
N GLU A 78 4.20 -8.13 7.35
CA GLU A 78 4.96 -9.01 6.49
C GLU A 78 4.11 -9.43 5.28
N VAL A 79 4.68 -9.29 4.08
CA VAL A 79 4.07 -9.73 2.82
C VAL A 79 5.13 -10.39 1.94
N ALA A 80 4.71 -11.23 0.99
CA ALA A 80 5.66 -12.06 0.24
C ALA A 80 6.45 -11.30 -0.82
N ASN A 81 5.88 -10.23 -1.42
CA ASN A 81 6.44 -9.58 -2.59
C ASN A 81 5.83 -8.19 -2.86
N MET A 82 6.32 -7.51 -3.91
CA MET A 82 5.88 -6.14 -4.24
C MET A 82 4.42 -6.08 -4.65
N ILE A 83 3.90 -7.08 -5.35
CA ILE A 83 2.48 -7.14 -5.71
C ILE A 83 1.63 -7.15 -4.45
N GLN A 84 1.94 -8.01 -3.47
CA GLN A 84 1.19 -8.06 -2.22
C GLN A 84 1.33 -6.75 -1.42
N GLY A 85 2.52 -6.15 -1.36
CA GLY A 85 2.73 -4.83 -0.75
C GLY A 85 1.88 -3.73 -1.42
N PHE A 86 1.83 -3.72 -2.75
CA PHE A 86 0.98 -2.81 -3.52
C PHE A 86 -0.50 -3.07 -3.27
N MET A 87 -0.95 -4.33 -3.32
CA MET A 87 -2.32 -4.73 -3.03
C MET A 87 -2.76 -4.27 -1.63
N ALA A 88 -1.91 -4.44 -0.63
CA ALA A 88 -2.20 -3.98 0.73
C ALA A 88 -2.31 -2.45 0.82
N CYS A 89 -1.43 -1.71 0.13
CA CYS A 89 -1.55 -0.26 0.02
C CYS A 89 -2.86 0.18 -0.65
N VAL A 90 -3.24 -0.46 -1.77
CA VAL A 90 -4.51 -0.16 -2.45
C VAL A 90 -5.69 -0.48 -1.55
N PHE A 91 -5.66 -1.59 -0.81
CA PHE A 91 -6.72 -1.96 0.12
C PHE A 91 -6.90 -0.93 1.23
N VAL A 92 -5.80 -0.48 1.83
CA VAL A 92 -5.83 0.60 2.83
C VAL A 92 -6.42 1.87 2.22
N ALA A 93 -5.97 2.29 1.02
CA ALA A 93 -6.47 3.48 0.34
C ALA A 93 -7.97 3.40 0.02
N THR A 94 -8.43 2.31 -0.60
CA THR A 94 -9.84 2.18 -0.99
C THR A 94 -10.75 2.09 0.22
N ARG A 95 -10.36 1.35 1.27
CA ARG A 95 -11.11 1.32 2.53
C ARG A 95 -11.18 2.70 3.19
N ARG A 96 -10.10 3.47 3.12
CA ARG A 96 -10.06 4.84 3.66
C ARG A 96 -11.06 5.77 2.97
N HIS A 97 -11.23 5.61 1.66
CA HIS A 97 -12.15 6.42 0.85
C HIS A 97 -13.56 5.80 0.72
N GLY A 98 -13.87 4.71 1.42
CA GLY A 98 -15.16 4.02 1.31
C GLY A 98 -15.41 3.39 -0.06
N MET A 99 -14.35 3.09 -0.81
CA MET A 99 -14.39 2.50 -2.15
C MET A 99 -14.11 1.00 -2.11
N GLU A 100 -14.59 0.30 -3.13
CA GLU A 100 -14.17 -1.07 -3.39
C GLU A 100 -12.78 -1.12 -4.04
N MET A 101 -12.07 -2.22 -3.82
CA MET A 101 -10.79 -2.47 -4.47
C MET A 101 -11.02 -2.80 -5.95
N PRO A 102 -10.27 -2.21 -6.90
CA PRO A 102 -10.45 -2.53 -8.32
C PRO A 102 -10.26 -4.03 -8.62
N PRO A 103 -11.17 -4.66 -9.37
CA PRO A 103 -11.07 -6.09 -9.71
C PRO A 103 -9.76 -6.47 -10.38
N GLU A 104 -9.15 -5.56 -11.14
CA GLU A 104 -7.87 -5.76 -11.82
C GLU A 104 -6.71 -5.93 -10.82
N VAL A 105 -6.79 -5.29 -9.66
CA VAL A 105 -5.79 -5.46 -8.59
C VAL A 105 -6.06 -6.74 -7.82
N ILE A 106 -7.33 -7.09 -7.57
CA ILE A 106 -7.70 -8.37 -6.93
C ILE A 106 -7.18 -9.56 -7.75
N LYS A 107 -7.18 -9.46 -9.08
CA LYS A 107 -6.66 -10.49 -9.99
C LYS A 107 -5.16 -10.75 -9.88
N PHE A 108 -4.38 -9.85 -9.27
CA PHE A 108 -2.96 -10.09 -9.05
C PHE A 108 -2.72 -11.25 -8.08
N ASP A 109 -3.51 -11.33 -6.99
CA ASP A 109 -3.47 -12.43 -6.04
C ASP A 109 -4.82 -12.54 -5.29
N PRO A 110 -5.80 -13.29 -5.84
CA PRO A 110 -7.12 -13.41 -5.22
C PRO A 110 -7.09 -14.04 -3.83
N HIS A 111 -6.13 -14.93 -3.56
CA HIS A 111 -6.02 -15.59 -2.27
C HIS A 111 -5.52 -14.60 -1.22
N PHE A 112 -4.50 -13.82 -1.54
CA PHE A 112 -4.01 -12.78 -0.64
C PHE A 112 -5.07 -11.71 -0.38
N TYR A 113 -5.87 -11.32 -1.39
CA TYR A 113 -6.98 -10.39 -1.19
C TYR A 113 -7.96 -10.84 -0.09
N GLN A 114 -8.27 -12.14 -0.01
CA GLN A 114 -9.14 -12.69 1.03
C GLN A 114 -8.53 -12.60 2.44
N GLN A 115 -7.20 -12.56 2.54
CA GLN A 115 -6.47 -12.48 3.81
C GLN A 115 -6.24 -11.05 4.29
N LEU A 116 -6.28 -10.05 3.39
CA LEU A 116 -6.00 -8.65 3.73
C LEU A 116 -6.78 -8.12 4.95
N PRO A 117 -8.10 -8.36 5.11
CA PRO A 117 -8.85 -7.84 6.25
C PRO A 117 -8.36 -8.37 7.61
N SER A 118 -7.81 -9.59 7.63
CA SER A 118 -7.35 -10.29 8.83
C SER A 118 -5.85 -10.23 9.06
N LEU A 119 -5.09 -9.64 8.13
CA LEU A 119 -3.65 -9.44 8.28
C LEU A 119 -3.38 -8.62 9.54
N ALA A 120 -2.45 -9.07 10.38
CA ALA A 120 -2.08 -8.39 11.62
C ALA A 120 -0.57 -8.06 11.59
N PRO A 121 -0.16 -6.90 12.13
CA PRO A 121 1.25 -6.62 12.28
C PRO A 121 1.88 -7.54 13.33
N ALA A 122 3.18 -7.80 13.20
CA ALA A 122 3.89 -8.71 14.11
C ALA A 122 3.72 -8.27 15.57
N GLY A 123 3.30 -9.20 16.44
CA GLY A 123 3.09 -8.92 17.88
C GLY A 123 1.78 -8.19 18.23
N SER A 124 0.90 -7.92 17.26
CA SER A 124 -0.42 -7.32 17.50
C SER A 124 -1.55 -8.33 17.34
N LYS A 125 -2.63 -8.15 18.11
CA LYS A 125 -3.90 -8.88 17.94
C LYS A 125 -4.89 -8.12 17.04
N PHE A 126 -4.58 -6.86 16.71
CA PHE A 126 -5.46 -6.01 15.93
C PHE A 126 -5.23 -6.21 14.44
N GLN A 127 -6.31 -6.58 13.74
CA GLN A 127 -6.31 -6.84 12.31
C GLN A 127 -6.28 -5.53 11.53
N MET A 128 -5.82 -5.60 10.28
CA MET A 128 -5.69 -4.46 9.37
C MET A 128 -6.99 -3.66 9.26
N SER A 129 -8.13 -4.35 9.11
CA SER A 129 -9.44 -3.71 9.04
C SER A 129 -9.77 -2.89 10.30
N THR A 130 -9.46 -3.42 11.48
CA THR A 130 -9.61 -2.73 12.76
C THR A 130 -8.69 -1.52 12.86
N LEU A 131 -7.43 -1.67 12.43
CA LEU A 131 -6.44 -0.60 12.47
C LEU A 131 -6.81 0.57 11.54
N ILE A 132 -7.26 0.28 10.31
CA ILE A 132 -7.74 1.31 9.37
C ILE A 132 -8.91 2.11 9.96
N ALA A 133 -9.85 1.44 10.63
CA ALA A 133 -10.97 2.10 11.29
C ALA A 133 -10.50 2.96 12.48
N ALA A 134 -9.60 2.43 13.30
CA ALA A 134 -9.06 3.14 14.47
C ALA A 134 -8.25 4.39 14.09
N THR A 135 -7.62 4.41 12.92
CA THR A 135 -6.82 5.55 12.44
C THR A 135 -7.65 6.59 11.68
N GLN A 136 -8.98 6.57 11.80
CA GLN A 136 -9.85 7.46 11.02
C GLN A 136 -9.57 8.96 11.20
N TYR A 137 -8.98 9.37 12.32
CA TYR A 137 -8.66 10.76 12.63
C TYR A 137 -7.16 11.03 12.77
N TYR A 138 -6.33 9.99 12.58
CA TYR A 138 -4.89 10.05 12.77
C TYR A 138 -4.16 10.07 11.43
N THR A 139 -3.03 10.76 11.39
CA THR A 139 -2.02 10.48 10.36
C THR A 139 -1.45 9.09 10.64
N PHE A 140 -1.31 8.25 9.63
CA PHE A 140 -0.77 6.91 9.81
C PHE A 140 0.10 6.46 8.65
N THR A 141 1.01 5.53 8.92
CA THR A 141 1.76 4.80 7.90
C THR A 141 1.62 3.30 8.10
N PHE A 142 1.26 2.59 7.04
CA PHE A 142 1.30 1.13 7.02
C PHE A 142 2.48 0.74 6.12
N SER A 143 3.43 0.02 6.72
CA SER A 143 4.65 -0.45 6.09
C SER A 143 4.55 -1.95 5.85
N PHE A 144 4.65 -2.35 4.58
CA PHE A 144 4.67 -3.74 4.15
C PHE A 144 6.09 -4.11 3.73
N TYR A 145 6.62 -5.22 4.21
CA TYR A 145 7.98 -5.65 3.89
C TYR A 145 8.04 -7.16 3.63
N SER A 146 8.99 -7.58 2.80
CA SER A 146 9.35 -8.98 2.62
C SER A 146 10.62 -9.30 3.42
N LYS A 147 10.64 -10.43 4.11
CA LYS A 147 11.87 -10.99 4.70
C LYS A 147 12.75 -11.64 3.65
#